data_AF-A0A2V9E1D8-F1
#
_entry.id   AF-A0A2V9E1D8-F1
#
_cell.length_a   1.000
_cell.length_b   1.000
_cell.length_c   1.000
_cell.angle_alpha   90.00
_cell.angle_beta   90.00
_cell.angle_gamma   90.00
#
_symmetry.space_group_name_H-M   'P 1'
#
loop_
_entity.id
_entity.type
_entity.pdbx_description
1 polymer ?
#
loop_
_entity_poly.entity_id
_entity_poly.type
_entity_poly.pdbx_seq_one_letter_code
_entity_poly.pdbx_strand_id
1 'polypeptide(L)' 'MRVAAIYDIHGNLPALEAVLQDIRQAEVDHVVVGGDVILGPMPRETLTCLLDLDIPVQFIQGNC' A
#
# COMPACT_ATOMS: atom_id res chain seq x y z
N MET A 1 -3.84 15.45 10.68
CA MET A 1 -2.91 14.46 10.10
C MET A 1 -3.44 13.07 10.39
N ARG A 2 -4.12 12.48 9.42
CA ARG A 2 -4.63 11.10 9.44
C ARG A 2 -3.65 10.24 8.66
N VAL A 3 -3.27 9.10 9.22
CA VAL A 3 -2.31 8.18 8.60
C VAL A 3 -2.96 6.81 8.47
N ALA A 4 -2.85 6.22 7.28
CA ALA A 4 -3.21 4.82 7.06
C ALA A 4 -1.94 3.98 7.07
N ALA A 5 -1.98 2.86 7.77
CA ALA A 5 -0.89 1.90 7.77
C ALA A 5 -1.39 0.59 7.15
N ILE A 6 -0.71 0.12 6.11
CA ILE A 6 -1.03 -1.12 5.39
C ILE A 6 0.17 -2.07 5.41
N TYR A 7 -0.09 -3.37 5.53
CA TYR A 7 0.92 -4.40 5.79
C TYR A 7 0.65 -5.63 4.91
N ASP A 8 1.69 -6.44 4.72
CA ASP A 8 1.61 -7.81 4.20
C ASP A 8 0.82 -7.92 2.88
N ILE A 9 1.09 -6.99 1.97
CA ILE A 9 0.36 -6.88 0.71
C ILE A 9 0.65 -8.09 -0.18
N HIS A 10 1.87 -8.65 -0.10
CA HIS A 10 2.31 -9.85 -0.81
C HIS A 10 1.77 -9.93 -2.24
N GLY A 11 2.04 -8.87 -3.01
CA GLY A 11 1.68 -8.70 -4.42
C GLY A 11 0.21 -8.95 -4.76
N ASN A 12 -0.71 -8.78 -3.80
CA ASN A 12 -2.14 -8.97 -4.00
C ASN A 12 -2.81 -7.65 -4.42
N LEU A 13 -2.69 -7.31 -5.70
CA LEU A 13 -3.25 -6.06 -6.23
C LEU A 13 -4.76 -5.92 -5.98
N PRO A 14 -5.63 -6.93 -6.22
CA PRO A 14 -7.07 -6.77 -5.96
C PRO A 14 -7.38 -6.43 -4.49
N ALA A 15 -6.66 -7.02 -3.54
CA ALA A 15 -6.83 -6.69 -2.13
C ALA A 15 -6.31 -5.28 -1.82
N LEU A 16 -5.17 -4.89 -2.39
CA LEU A 16 -4.64 -3.53 -2.24
C LEU A 16 -5.62 -2.49 -2.77
N GLU A 17 -6.17 -2.68 -3.98
CA GLU A 17 -7.13 -1.75 -4.58
C GLU A 17 -8.37 -1.56 -3.71
N ALA A 18 -8.90 -2.64 -3.12
CA ALA A 18 -10.02 -2.56 -2.18
C ALA A 18 -9.68 -1.72 -0.94
N VAL A 19 -8.52 -1.96 -0.32
CA VAL A 19 -8.06 -1.19 0.85
C VAL A 19 -7.81 0.28 0.48
N LEU A 20 -7.27 0.56 -0.70
CA LEU A 20 -7.04 1.93 -1.16
C LEU A 20 -8.35 2.71 -1.39
N GLN A 21 -9.44 2.03 -1.77
CA GLN A 21 -10.76 2.67 -1.83
C GLN A 21 -11.23 3.14 -0.46
N ASP A 22 -11.06 2.31 0.57
CA ASP A 22 -11.39 2.66 1.96
C ASP A 22 -10.53 3.82 2.47
N ILE A 23 -9.22 3.78 2.17
CA ILE A 23 -8.27 4.85 2.52
C ILE A 23 -8.66 6.18 1.87
N ARG A 24 -9.07 6.18 0.59
CA ARG A 24 -9.52 7.40 -0.11
C ARG A 24 -10.76 8.01 0.55
N GLN A 25 -11.72 7.19 0.97
CA GLN A 25 -12.92 7.66 1.67
C GLN A 25 -12.61 8.20 3.07
N ALA A 26 -11.52 7.73 3.69
CA ALA A 26 -11.09 8.15 5.01
C ALA A 26 -10.28 9.47 5.03
N GLU A 27 -10.13 10.18 3.90
CA GLU A 27 -9.43 11.48 3.81
C GLU A 27 -8.06 11.45 4.50
N VAL A 28 -7.26 10.46 4.15
CA VAL A 28 -5.96 10.20 4.76
C VAL A 28 -4.89 11.11 4.15
N ASP A 29 -4.02 11.68 4.99
CA ASP A 29 -2.96 12.60 4.58
C ASP A 29 -1.66 11.87 4.21
N HIS A 30 -1.46 10.65 4.69
CA HIS A 30 -0.21 9.89 4.54
C HIS A 30 -0.44 8.38 4.60
N VAL A 31 0.29 7.61 3.80
CA VAL A 31 0.28 6.14 3.83
C VAL A 31 1.62 5.61 4.31
N VAL A 32 1.60 4.71 5.28
CA VAL A 32 2.77 3.93 5.69
C VAL A 32 2.58 2.49 5.23
N VAL A 33 3.52 1.99 4.43
CA VAL A 33 3.59 0.60 4.00
C VAL A 33 4.58 -0.12 4.90
N GLY A 34 4.07 -1.06 5.69
CA GLY A 34 4.80 -1.72 6.77
C GLY A 34 5.82 -2.77 6.35
N GLY A 35 5.90 -3.11 5.07
CA GLY A 35 6.78 -4.15 4.55
C GLY A 35 6.01 -5.22 3.76
N ASP A 36 6.74 -6.26 3.36
CA ASP A 36 6.18 -7.50 2.80
C ASP A 36 5.25 -7.28 1.58
N VAL A 37 5.73 -6.46 0.64
CA VAL A 37 4.94 -5.98 -0.50
C VAL A 37 4.96 -6.92 -1.71
N ILE A 38 6.07 -7.64 -1.96
CA ILE A 38 6.38 -8.17 -3.30
C ILE A 38 6.32 -9.70 -3.49
N LEU A 39 6.10 -10.51 -2.46
CA LEU A 39 6.11 -11.99 -2.61
C LEU A 39 4.82 -12.60 -3.20
N GLY A 40 4.15 -11.87 -4.10
CA GLY A 40 2.81 -12.19 -4.60
C GLY A 40 2.66 -12.45 -6.08
N PRO A 41 1.41 -12.68 -6.53
CA PRO A 41 1.09 -12.90 -7.94
C PRO A 41 1.28 -11.66 -8.82
N MET A 42 1.15 -10.45 -8.26
CA MET A 42 1.18 -9.17 -9.00
C MET A 42 2.14 -8.17 -8.35
N PRO A 43 3.44 -8.50 -8.23
CA PRO A 43 4.37 -7.73 -7.40
C PRO A 43 4.71 -6.37 -8.01
N ARG A 44 4.84 -6.31 -9.35
CA ARG A 44 5.15 -5.07 -10.06
C ARG A 44 3.98 -4.12 -9.99
N GLU A 45 2.78 -4.63 -10.29
CA GLU A 45 1.55 -3.87 -10.33
C GLU A 45 1.23 -3.30 -8.95
N THR A 46 1.42 -4.11 -7.90
CA THR A 46 1.26 -3.67 -6.51
C THR A 46 2.24 -2.54 -6.16
N LEU A 47 3.53 -2.70 -6.50
CA LEU A 47 4.53 -1.67 -6.22
C LEU A 47 4.27 -0.39 -7.01
N THR A 48 3.95 -0.50 -8.31
CA THR A 48 3.57 0.64 -9.15
C THR A 48 2.36 1.36 -8.59
N CYS A 49 1.32 0.63 -8.19
CA CYS A 49 0.13 1.21 -7.57
C CYS A 49 0.44 2.03 -6.31
N LEU A 50 1.34 1.54 -5.45
CA LEU A 50 1.76 2.26 -4.24
C LEU A 50 2.61 3.50 -4.56
N LEU A 51 3.48 3.42 -5.56
CA LEU A 51 4.35 4.53 -5.97
C LEU A 51 3.58 5.66 -6.67
N ASP A 52 2.47 5.34 -7.34
CA ASP A 52 1.64 6.28 -8.08
C ASP A 52 0.52 6.91 -7.23
N LEU A 53 0.52 6.75 -5.90
CA LEU A 53 -0.46 7.39 -5.03
C LEU A 53 -0.27 8.92 -4.99
N ASP A 54 -1.39 9.65 -5.05
CA ASP A 54 -1.41 11.12 -5.00
C ASP A 54 -1.04 11.69 -3.61
N ILE A 55 -1.02 10.83 -2.59
CA ILE A 55 -0.64 11.19 -1.22
C ILE A 55 0.72 10.57 -0.87
N PRO A 56 1.51 11.20 0.01
CA PRO A 56 2.86 10.70 0.27
C PRO A 56 2.85 9.31 0.90
N VAL A 57 3.76 8.45 0.45
CA VAL A 57 3.90 7.06 0.88
C VAL A 57 5.27 6.84 1.48
N GLN A 58 5.32 6.25 2.67
CA GLN A 58 6.55 5.85 3.33
C GLN A 58 6.63 4.33 3.48
N PHE A 59 7.77 3.75 3.10
CA PHE A 59 8.00 2.31 3.18
C PHE A 59 8.88 1.98 4.38
N ILE A 60 8.47 0.94 5.10
CA ILE A 60 9.26 0.24 6.11
C ILE A 60 9.73 -1.07 5.48
N GLN A 61 10.99 -1.43 5.71
CA GLN A 61 11.53 -2.68 5.18
C GLN A 61 10.89 -3.87 5.91
N GLY A 62 10.27 -4.77 5.13
CA GLY A 62 9.82 -6.07 5.59
C GLY A 62 10.95 -7.09 5.74
N ASN A 63 10.59 -8.31 6.13
CA ASN A 63 11.54 -9.40 6.36
C ASN A 63 11.57 -10.44 5.23
N CYS A 64 10.79 -10.23 4.18
CA CYS A 64 10.62 -11.18 3.09
C CYS A 64 11.21 -10.72 1.75
#